data_AF-A0A8T5RT36-F1
#
_entry.id   AF-A0A8T5RT36-F1
#
_cell.length_a   1.000
_cell.length_b   1.000
_cell.length_c   1.000
_cell.angle_alpha   90.00
_cell.angle_beta   90.00
_cell.angle_gamma   90.00
#
_symmetry.space_group_name_H-M   'P 1'
#
loop_
_entity.id
_entity.type
_entity.pdbx_description
1 polymer ?
#
loop_
_entity_poly.entity_id
_entity_poly.type
_entity_poly.pdbx_seq_one_letter_code
_entity_poly.pdbx_strand_id
1 'polypeptide(L)'
;MLETIAKNGKKKYYTGYTNNLYRRWSEHRSGKGAKFCRGKNRIDLKYFETYTNRKDAMKRELEIKTFSKKQKKDLINSIYI
;
A
#
# COMPACT_ATOMS: atom_id res chain seq x y z
N MET A 1 2.18 0.68 1.72
CA MET A 1 1.86 0.56 0.29
C MET A 1 1.90 -0.90 -0.12
N LEU A 2 0.83 -1.38 -0.73
CA LEU A 2 0.74 -2.73 -1.27
C LEU A 2 0.83 -2.69 -2.80
N GLU A 3 1.52 -3.65 -3.41
CA GLU A 3 1.60 -3.83 -4.85
C GLU A 3 0.73 -5.01 -5.29
N THR A 4 0.06 -4.86 -6.43
CA THR A 4 -0.64 -5.95 -7.12
C THR A 4 -0.47 -5.82 -8.63
N ILE A 5 -0.69 -6.91 -9.35
CA ILE A 5 -0.64 -6.95 -10.81
C ILE A 5 -2.07 -6.94 -11.35
N ALA A 6 -2.41 -5.98 -12.22
CA ALA A 6 -3.69 -5.94 -12.89
C ALA A 6 -3.76 -6.94 -14.05
N LYS A 7 -4.97 -7.20 -14.58
CA LYS A 7 -5.19 -8.15 -15.70
C LYS A 7 -4.34 -7.84 -16.93
N ASN A 8 -4.00 -6.57 -17.17
CA ASN A 8 -3.17 -6.12 -18.27
C ASN A 8 -1.65 -6.13 -17.95
N GLY A 9 -1.21 -6.89 -16.94
CA GLY A 9 0.18 -6.98 -16.51
C GLY A 9 0.73 -5.74 -15.80
N LYS A 10 -0.02 -4.62 -15.74
CA LYS A 10 0.47 -3.39 -15.12
C LYS A 10 0.41 -3.47 -13.60
N LYS A 11 1.52 -3.13 -12.95
CA LYS A 11 1.59 -2.90 -11.50
C LYS A 11 0.61 -1.81 -11.07
N LYS A 12 -0.14 -2.06 -10.01
CA LYS A 12 -0.99 -1.09 -9.31
C LYS A 12 -0.62 -1.06 -7.84
N TYR A 13 -0.76 0.12 -7.24
CA TYR A 13 -0.43 0.36 -5.84
C TYR A 13 -1.67 0.71 -5.04
N TYR A 14 -1.78 0.14 -3.85
CA TYR A 14 -2.73 0.53 -2.82
C TYR A 14 -2.00 1.27 -1.70
N THR A 15 -2.58 2.39 -1.28
CA THR A 15 -2.11 3.20 -0.16
C THR A 15 -3.20 3.25 0.89
N GLY A 16 -2.81 2.98 2.15
CA GLY A 16 -3.69 2.98 3.30
C GLY A 16 -2.86 3.12 4.57
N TYR A 17 -3.48 3.54 5.65
CA TYR A 17 -2.92 3.48 7.00
C TYR A 17 -3.59 2.36 7.80
N THR A 18 -2.92 1.92 8.88
CA THR A 18 -3.48 0.95 9.83
C THR A 18 -2.72 1.04 11.15
N ASN A 19 -3.37 0.63 12.24
CA ASN A 19 -2.71 0.42 13.54
C ASN A 19 -2.11 -0.98 13.68
N ASN A 20 -2.42 -1.91 12.77
CA ASN A 20 -1.87 -3.26 12.78
C ASN A 20 -1.53 -3.70 11.34
N LEU A 21 -0.27 -3.54 10.98
CA LEU A 21 0.25 -3.80 9.63
C LEU A 21 0.04 -5.26 9.19
N TYR A 22 0.39 -6.21 10.06
CA TYR A 22 0.29 -7.64 9.75
C TYR A 22 -1.16 -8.09 9.55
N ARG A 23 -2.07 -7.69 10.45
CA ARG A 23 -3.50 -7.99 10.31
C ARG A 23 -4.03 -7.43 8.99
N ARG A 24 -3.75 -6.16 8.71
CA ARG A 24 -4.23 -5.49 7.49
C ARG A 24 -3.69 -6.15 6.23
N TRP A 25 -2.41 -6.51 6.21
CA TRP A 25 -1.80 -7.20 5.08
C TRP A 25 -2.44 -8.58 4.85
N SER A 26 -2.68 -9.36 5.91
CA SER A 26 -3.36 -10.65 5.84
C SER A 26 -4.82 -10.55 5.37
N GLU A 27 -5.58 -9.56 5.85
CA GLU A 27 -6.94 -9.26 5.37
C GLU A 27 -6.95 -8.96 3.87
N HIS A 28 -6.00 -8.14 3.39
CA HIS A 28 -5.90 -7.84 1.97
C HIS A 28 -5.58 -9.09 1.15
N ARG A 29 -4.62 -9.91 1.58
CA ARG A 29 -4.23 -11.15 0.90
C ARG A 29 -5.34 -12.21 0.86
N SER A 30 -6.19 -12.26 1.89
CA SER A 30 -7.36 -13.15 1.95
C SER A 30 -8.60 -12.60 1.23
N GLY A 31 -8.51 -11.41 0.62
CA GLY A 31 -9.61 -10.78 -0.09
C GLY A 31 -10.70 -10.17 0.80
N LYS A 32 -10.48 -10.14 2.13
CA LYS A 32 -11.37 -9.54 3.14
C LYS A 32 -11.04 -8.08 3.47
N GLY A 33 -9.96 -7.54 2.90
CA GLY A 33 -9.54 -6.15 3.07
C GLY A 33 -10.33 -5.16 2.20
N ALA A 34 -9.66 -4.12 1.70
CA ALA A 34 -10.32 -3.13 0.84
C ALA A 34 -10.91 -3.74 -0.46
N LYS A 35 -11.98 -3.14 -0.98
CA LYS A 35 -12.59 -3.50 -2.28
C LYS A 35 -11.56 -3.64 -3.41
N PHE A 36 -10.52 -2.81 -3.39
CA PHE A 36 -9.40 -2.85 -4.35
C PHE A 36 -8.65 -4.20 -4.37
N CYS A 37 -8.55 -4.87 -3.22
CA CYS A 37 -7.79 -6.09 -3.02
C CYS A 37 -8.59 -7.37 -3.24
N ARG A 38 -9.92 -7.28 -3.37
CA ARG A 38 -10.78 -8.44 -3.60
C ARG A 38 -10.50 -9.07 -4.96
N GLY A 39 -10.30 -10.39 -5.00
CA GLY A 39 -10.02 -11.14 -6.23
C GLY A 39 -8.63 -10.87 -6.84
N LYS A 40 -7.67 -10.38 -6.04
CA LYS A 40 -6.27 -10.22 -6.45
C LYS A 40 -5.43 -11.39 -5.94
N ASN A 41 -4.80 -12.13 -6.85
CA ASN A 41 -4.03 -13.33 -6.49
C ASN A 41 -2.67 -13.02 -5.85
N ARG A 42 -2.09 -11.84 -6.13
CA ARG A 42 -0.82 -11.39 -5.56
C ARG A 42 -0.95 -9.99 -4.98
N ILE A 43 -0.70 -9.88 -3.68
CA ILE A 43 -0.65 -8.62 -2.93
C ILE A 43 0.60 -8.66 -2.05
N ASP A 44 1.58 -7.85 -2.44
CA ASP A 44 2.87 -7.78 -1.76
C ASP A 44 2.98 -6.47 -0.99
N LEU A 45 3.45 -6.53 0.26
CA LEU A 45 3.85 -5.34 1.00
C LEU A 45 5.19 -4.85 0.46
N LYS A 46 5.22 -3.64 -0.11
CA LYS A 46 6.44 -3.06 -0.70
C LYS A 46 7.03 -1.91 0.10
N TYR A 47 6.22 -1.26 0.94
CA TYR A 47 6.61 -0.06 1.66
C TYR A 47 5.73 0.13 2.89
N PHE A 48 6.27 0.56 4.01
CA PHE A 48 5.51 1.03 5.16
C PHE A 48 6.31 2.11 5.90
N GLU A 49 5.59 3.00 6.56
CA GLU A 49 6.13 4.02 7.47
C GLU A 49 5.35 3.92 8.77
N THR A 50 6.00 4.16 9.90
CA THR A 50 5.37 4.20 11.22
C THR A 50 5.31 5.61 11.74
N TYR A 51 4.19 5.95 12.37
CA TYR A 51 3.93 7.26 12.95
C TYR A 51 3.41 7.08 14.37
N THR A 52 3.79 7.97 15.28
CA THR A 52 3.29 7.99 16.66
C THR A 52 1.84 8.46 16.73
N ASN A 53 1.46 9.42 15.88
CA ASN A 53 0.13 10.01 15.89
C ASN A 53 -0.69 9.62 14.66
N ARG A 54 -1.98 9.36 14.88
CA ARG A 54 -2.94 9.08 13.80
C ARG A 54 -3.04 10.23 12.79
N LYS A 55 -2.96 11.48 13.24
CA LYS A 55 -3.05 12.66 12.35
C LYS A 55 -1.92 12.69 11.33
N ASP A 56 -0.69 12.41 11.77
CA ASP A 56 0.48 12.41 10.91
C ASP A 56 0.43 11.24 9.92
N ALA A 57 0.04 10.05 10.39
CA ALA A 57 -0.18 8.88 9.52
C ALA A 57 -1.21 9.16 8.41
N MET A 58 -2.32 9.81 8.75
CA MET A 58 -3.37 10.16 7.78
C MET A 58 -2.93 11.25 6.80
N LYS A 59 -2.22 12.28 7.30
CA LYS A 59 -1.66 13.34 6.45
C LYS A 59 -0.71 12.75 5.41
N ARG A 60 0.19 11.85 5.85
CA ARG A 60 1.10 11.13 4.96
C ARG A 60 0.37 10.23 3.97
N GLU A 61 -0.66 9.52 4.41
CA GLU A 61 -1.46 8.67 3.53
C GLU A 61 -2.10 9.50 2.40
N LEU A 62 -2.65 10.68 2.74
CA LEU A 62 -3.25 11.59 1.77
C LEU A 62 -2.22 12.10 0.76
N GLU A 63 -1.04 12.48 1.24
CA GLU A 63 0.08 12.89 0.39
C GLU A 63 0.49 11.77 -0.59
N ILE A 64 0.71 10.54 -0.09
CA ILE A 64 1.08 9.41 -0.94
C ILE A 64 -0.07 9.05 -1.91
N LYS A 65 -1.33 9.30 -1.57
CA LYS A 65 -2.46 9.09 -2.49
C LYS A 65 -2.36 9.99 -3.72
N THR A 66 -1.90 11.24 -3.58
CA THR A 66 -1.73 12.18 -4.71
C THR A 66 -0.51 11.86 -5.57
N PHE A 67 0.43 11.06 -5.07
CA PHE A 67 1.62 10.69 -5.83
C PHE A 67 1.28 9.95 -7.13
N SER A 68 2.01 10.34 -8.18
CA SER A 68 2.08 9.62 -9.45
C SER A 68 2.63 8.20 -9.25
N LYS A 69 2.42 7.35 -10.25
CA LYS A 69 2.96 5.99 -10.24
C LYS A 69 4.49 5.97 -10.13
N LYS A 70 5.17 6.95 -10.73
CA LYS A 70 6.64 7.11 -10.67
C LYS A 70 7.07 7.44 -9.24
N GLN A 71 6.50 8.49 -8.64
CA GLN A 71 6.80 8.88 -7.25
C GLN A 71 6.57 7.73 -6.25
N LYS A 72 5.50 6.95 -6.41
CA LYS A 72 5.26 5.75 -5.58
C LYS A 72 6.35 4.70 -5.74
N LYS A 73 6.85 4.50 -6.96
CA LYS A 73 7.94 3.56 -7.25
C LYS A 73 9.26 4.06 -6.64
N ASP A 74 9.55 5.34 -6.79
CA ASP A 74 10.76 5.96 -6.23
C ASP A 74 10.76 5.84 -4.70
N LEU A 75 9.61 6.08 -4.05
CA LEU A 75 9.43 5.88 -2.62
C LEU A 75 9.64 4.42 -2.17
N ILE A 76 9.16 3.44 -2.94
CA ILE A 76 9.43 2.02 -2.66
C ILE A 76 10.92 1.72 -2.77
N ASN A 77 11.59 2.27 -3.77
CA ASN A 77 12.99 2.03 -4.04
C ASN A 77 13.91 2.72 -3.02
N SER A 78 13.50 3.84 -2.42
CA SER A 78 14.33 4.58 -1.46
C SER A 78 14.57 3.85 -0.13
N ILE A 79 13.89 2.73 0.12
CA ILE A 79 14.11 1.89 1.31
C ILE A 79 15.20 0.84 1.08
N TYR A 80 15.52 0.50 -0.17
CA TYR A 80 16.61 -0.42 -0.48
C TYR A 80 17.91 0.39 -0.57
N ILE A 81 18.59 0.54 0.58
CA ILE A 81 20.02 0.86 0.65
C ILE A 81 20.77 -0.45 0.85
#